data_AF-A0A8T6RBH6-F1
#
_entry.id   AF-A0A8T6RBH6-F1
#
_cell.length_a   1.000
_cell.length_b   1.000
_cell.length_c   1.000
_cell.angle_alpha   90.00
_cell.angle_beta   90.00
_cell.angle_gamma   90.00
#
_symmetry.space_group_name_H-M   'P 1'
#
loop_
_entity.id
_entity.type
_entity.pdbx_description
1 polymer ?
#
loop_
_entity_poly.entity_id
_entity_poly.type
_entity_poly.pdbx_seq_one_letter_code
_entity_poly.pdbx_strand_id
1 'polypeptide(L)'
;MSLDSALHESISLIKMDVEGAEFRILRGMPLILAQESAKIIFEFCPSHLARLGDDAKEFLNVFADYGFTIYEIVNKPPYVKRVAPAELLEKYTIENGKNTNVFATKK
;
A
#
# COMPACT_ATOMS: atom_id res chain seq x y z
N MET A 1 18.30 8.89 -2.43
CA MET A 1 18.54 7.88 -1.37
C MET A 1 17.31 6.99 -1.34
N SER A 2 17.48 5.66 -1.34
CA SER A 2 16.38 4.69 -1.26
C SER A 2 16.17 4.26 0.19
N LEU A 3 15.00 3.70 0.53
CA LEU A 3 14.77 3.21 1.89
C LEU A 3 15.68 2.03 2.20
N ASP A 4 15.92 1.17 1.22
CA ASP A 4 16.88 0.06 1.31
C ASP A 4 18.31 0.54 1.59
N SER A 5 18.70 1.72 1.10
CA SER A 5 20.04 2.28 1.40
C SER A 5 20.15 2.89 2.80
N ALA A 6 19.01 3.20 3.44
CA ALA A 6 18.96 3.85 4.75
C ALA A 6 18.81 2.85 5.90
N LEU A 7 18.28 1.66 5.62
CA LEU A 7 17.97 0.63 6.63
C LEU A 7 18.75 -0.66 6.34
N HIS A 8 19.43 -1.19 7.36
CA HIS A 8 20.23 -2.41 7.25
C HIS A 8 19.67 -3.59 8.08
N GLU A 9 18.55 -3.39 8.77
CA GLU A 9 17.91 -4.37 9.64
C GLU A 9 16.66 -4.99 8.98
N SER A 10 16.20 -6.14 9.49
CA SER A 10 14.91 -6.70 9.06
C SER A 10 13.76 -5.82 9.58
N ILE A 11 12.84 -5.47 8.68
CA ILE A 11 11.71 -4.59 8.99
C ILE A 11 10.45 -5.45 9.05
N SER A 12 9.84 -5.50 10.23
CA SER A 12 8.62 -6.29 10.47
C SER A 12 7.33 -5.56 10.12
N LEU A 13 7.33 -4.22 10.16
CA LEU A 13 6.16 -3.40 9.86
C LEU A 13 6.58 -2.00 9.38
N ILE A 14 5.93 -1.53 8.31
CA ILE A 14 6.00 -0.15 7.83
C ILE A 14 4.59 0.44 7.85
N LYS A 15 4.43 1.66 8.37
CA LYS A 15 3.27 2.52 8.06
C LYS A 15 3.73 3.61 7.10
N MET A 16 3.04 3.75 5.97
CA MET A 16 3.22 4.83 5.01
C MET A 16 1.99 5.75 5.07
N ASP A 17 2.26 7.04 5.19
CA ASP A 17 1.27 8.11 5.17
C ASP A 17 1.98 9.36 4.68
N VAL A 18 2.08 9.49 3.35
CA VAL A 18 2.98 10.46 2.70
C VAL A 18 2.27 11.23 1.59
N GLU A 19 0.95 11.37 1.72
CA GLU A 19 0.11 12.28 0.92
C GLU A 19 0.22 12.07 -0.61
N GLY A 20 0.35 10.80 -1.03
CA GLY A 20 0.43 10.37 -2.43
C GLY A 20 1.79 9.84 -2.86
N ALA A 21 2.85 10.04 -2.08
CA ALA A 21 4.19 9.56 -2.43
C ALA A 21 4.41 8.06 -2.18
N GLU A 22 3.39 7.31 -1.77
CA GLU A 22 3.47 5.90 -1.40
C GLU A 22 4.08 5.05 -2.52
N PHE A 23 3.66 5.25 -3.77
CA PHE A 23 4.17 4.46 -4.90
C PHE A 23 5.67 4.68 -5.13
N ARG A 24 6.16 5.92 -4.96
CA ARG A 24 7.58 6.24 -5.09
C ARG A 24 8.40 5.59 -3.98
N ILE A 25 7.87 5.54 -2.76
CA ILE A 25 8.50 4.83 -1.63
C ILE A 25 8.58 3.34 -1.93
N LEU A 26 7.50 2.70 -2.39
CA LEU A 26 7.51 1.28 -2.78
C LEU A 26 8.65 0.96 -3.76
N ARG A 27 8.83 1.80 -4.79
CA ARG A 27 9.91 1.66 -5.79
C ARG A 27 11.32 1.82 -5.18
N GLY A 28 11.44 2.50 -4.05
CA GLY A 28 12.69 2.68 -3.30
C GLY A 28 12.95 1.63 -2.22
N MET A 29 12.12 0.61 -2.08
CA MET A 29 12.29 -0.45 -1.07
C MET A 29 12.10 -1.89 -1.56
N PRO A 30 12.56 -2.27 -2.77
CA PRO A 30 12.38 -3.63 -3.29
C PRO A 30 12.95 -4.73 -2.38
N LEU A 31 14.06 -4.48 -1.67
CA LEU A 31 14.64 -5.48 -0.76
C LEU A 31 13.76 -5.69 0.47
N ILE A 32 13.15 -4.63 1.01
CA ILE A 32 12.17 -4.75 2.09
C ILE A 32 10.90 -5.45 1.61
N LEU A 33 10.39 -5.10 0.43
CA LEU A 33 9.22 -5.76 -0.17
C LEU A 33 9.45 -7.26 -0.40
N ALA A 34 10.69 -7.68 -0.66
CA ALA A 34 11.05 -9.07 -0.83
C ALA A 34 11.08 -9.87 0.49
N GLN A 35 11.15 -9.24 1.67
CA GLN A 35 11.17 -9.97 2.95
C GLN A 35 9.84 -10.68 3.20
N GLU A 36 9.88 -11.93 3.65
CA GLU A 36 8.67 -12.70 4.01
C GLU A 36 7.98 -12.15 5.27
N SER A 37 8.76 -11.55 6.17
CA SER A 37 8.26 -10.93 7.40
C SER A 37 7.64 -9.55 7.19
N ALA A 38 7.76 -8.96 6.00
CA ALA A 38 7.33 -7.59 5.74
C ALA A 38 5.82 -7.44 5.86
N LYS A 39 5.41 -6.42 6.60
CA LYS A 39 4.02 -5.97 6.71
C LYS A 39 3.96 -4.48 6.41
N ILE A 40 2.92 -4.06 5.72
CA ILE A 40 2.79 -2.67 5.29
C ILE A 40 1.38 -2.19 5.59
N ILE A 41 1.27 -1.04 6.23
CA ILE A 41 0.02 -0.28 6.31
C ILE A 41 0.21 0.97 5.47
N PHE A 42 -0.73 1.29 4.59
CA PHE A 42 -0.67 2.49 3.75
C PHE A 42 -2.04 3.12 3.60
N GLU A 43 -2.09 4.42 3.31
CA GLU A 43 -3.31 5.06 2.85
C GLU A 43 -3.50 4.80 1.34
N PHE A 44 -4.65 4.25 0.96
CA PHE A 44 -5.08 4.19 -0.43
C PHE A 44 -5.97 5.40 -0.73
N CYS A 45 -5.41 6.38 -1.42
CA CYS A 45 -6.09 7.59 -1.85
C CYS A 45 -5.81 7.84 -3.35
N PRO A 46 -6.68 7.42 -4.27
CA PRO A 46 -6.47 7.56 -5.71
C PRO A 46 -6.22 9.01 -6.17
N SER A 47 -6.88 9.98 -5.54
CA SER A 47 -6.68 11.40 -5.86
C SER A 47 -5.26 11.89 -5.48
N HIS A 48 -4.70 11.40 -4.38
CA HIS A 48 -3.34 11.74 -3.96
C HIS A 48 -2.29 11.13 -4.89
N LEU A 49 -2.47 9.87 -5.29
CA LEU A 49 -1.62 9.21 -6.28
C LEU A 49 -1.65 9.94 -7.63
N ALA A 50 -2.86 10.22 -8.14
CA ALA A 50 -3.03 10.91 -9.41
C ALA A 50 -2.41 12.32 -9.43
N ARG A 51 -2.45 13.05 -8.31
CA ARG A 51 -1.80 14.37 -8.16
C ARG A 51 -0.29 14.31 -8.38
N LEU A 52 0.34 13.17 -8.08
CA LEU A 52 1.77 12.93 -8.31
C LEU A 52 2.08 12.23 -9.63
N GLY A 53 1.07 12.03 -10.49
CA GLY A 53 1.19 11.37 -11.79
C GLY A 53 1.23 9.84 -11.70
N ASP A 54 0.84 9.28 -10.55
CA ASP A 54 0.89 7.84 -10.27
C ASP A 54 -0.47 7.18 -10.52
N ASP A 55 -0.47 5.98 -11.13
CA ASP A 55 -1.69 5.20 -11.40
C ASP A 55 -2.03 4.29 -10.21
N ALA A 56 -3.29 4.35 -9.77
CA ALA A 56 -3.77 3.61 -8.61
C ALA A 56 -3.77 2.08 -8.80
N LYS A 57 -4.00 1.61 -10.04
CA LYS A 57 -3.99 0.17 -10.36
C LYS A 57 -2.56 -0.35 -10.39
N GLU A 58 -1.63 0.36 -11.02
CA GLU A 58 -0.20 0.02 -11.00
C GLU A 58 0.35 0.01 -9.58
N PHE A 59 -0.02 0.98 -8.75
CA PHE A 59 0.34 1.01 -7.34
C PHE A 59 -0.12 -0.25 -6.59
N LEU A 60 -1.39 -0.66 -6.76
CA LEU A 60 -1.91 -1.86 -6.12
C LEU A 60 -1.29 -3.15 -6.67
N ASN A 61 -0.92 -3.20 -7.95
CA ASN A 61 -0.28 -4.36 -8.57
C ASN A 61 1.07 -4.69 -7.94
N VAL A 62 1.82 -3.69 -7.44
CA VAL A 62 3.09 -3.94 -6.73
C VAL A 62 2.90 -4.95 -5.59
N PHE A 63 1.83 -4.82 -4.81
CA PHE A 63 1.58 -5.74 -3.71
C PHE A 63 1.33 -7.16 -4.20
N ALA A 64 0.60 -7.33 -5.31
CA ALA A 64 0.39 -8.65 -5.91
C ALA A 64 1.70 -9.24 -6.46
N ASP A 65 2.54 -8.42 -7.12
CA ASP A 65 3.81 -8.85 -7.70
C ASP A 65 4.80 -9.36 -6.65
N TYR A 66 4.77 -8.78 -5.45
CA TYR A 66 5.57 -9.22 -4.31
C TYR A 66 4.85 -10.28 -3.43
N GLY A 67 3.68 -10.78 -3.82
CA GLY A 67 2.98 -11.85 -3.11
C GLY A 67 2.22 -11.42 -1.84
N PHE A 68 1.95 -10.13 -1.66
CA PHE A 68 1.15 -9.65 -0.55
C PHE A 68 -0.35 -9.94 -0.76
N THR A 69 -1.02 -10.25 0.34
CA THR A 69 -2.47 -10.14 0.46
C THR A 69 -2.83 -8.83 1.14
N ILE A 70 -3.80 -8.10 0.59
CA ILE A 70 -4.25 -6.82 1.14
C ILE A 70 -5.61 -6.92 1.85
N TYR A 71 -5.78 -6.07 2.85
CA TYR A 71 -6.93 -6.00 3.74
C TYR A 71 -7.32 -4.54 3.92
N GLU A 72 -8.58 -4.20 3.68
CA GLU A 72 -9.16 -2.90 4.02
C GLU A 72 -9.31 -2.80 5.55
N ILE A 73 -8.81 -1.72 6.15
CA ILE A 73 -9.02 -1.42 7.57
C ILE A 73 -10.37 -0.69 7.71
N VAL A 74 -11.26 -1.23 8.53
CA VAL A 74 -12.64 -0.75 8.68
C VAL A 74 -12.98 -0.44 10.14
N ASN A 75 -13.93 0.47 10.38
CA ASN A 75 -14.27 0.97 11.72
C ASN A 75 -15.20 0.04 12.54
N LYS A 76 -15.39 -1.21 12.12
CA LYS A 76 -16.23 -2.19 12.83
C LYS A 76 -15.65 -3.60 12.71
N PRO A 77 -15.86 -4.49 13.70
CA PRO A 77 -15.42 -5.87 13.60
C PRO A 77 -16.00 -6.60 12.36
N PRO A 78 -15.19 -7.42 11.66
CA PRO A 78 -13.74 -7.55 11.81
C PRO A 78 -13.02 -6.29 11.30
N TYR A 79 -12.11 -5.70 12.10
CA TYR A 79 -11.42 -4.43 11.80
C TYR A 79 -10.51 -4.48 10.56
N VAL A 80 -10.22 -5.68 10.06
CA VAL A 80 -9.52 -5.91 8.79
C VAL A 80 -10.35 -6.84 7.94
N LYS A 81 -10.62 -6.44 6.70
CA LYS A 81 -11.38 -7.22 5.73
C LYS A 81 -10.51 -7.47 4.50
N ARG A 82 -10.28 -8.73 4.15
CA ARG A 82 -9.59 -9.08 2.90
C ARG A 82 -10.33 -8.45 1.72
N VAL A 83 -9.60 -7.83 0.80
CA VAL A 83 -10.15 -7.10 -0.34
C VAL A 83 -9.31 -7.35 -1.58
N ALA A 84 -9.93 -7.50 -2.74
CA ALA A 84 -9.20 -7.53 -4.01
C ALA A 84 -8.83 -6.11 -4.46
N PRO A 85 -7.71 -5.91 -5.18
CA PRO A 85 -7.37 -4.61 -5.76
C PRO A 85 -8.51 -3.97 -6.58
N ALA A 86 -9.24 -4.77 -7.36
CA ALA A 86 -10.38 -4.30 -8.14
C ALA A 86 -11.51 -3.72 -7.26
N GLU A 87 -11.78 -4.32 -6.10
CA GLU A 87 -12.79 -3.79 -5.16
C GLU A 87 -12.36 -2.46 -4.54
N LEU A 88 -11.05 -2.25 -4.29
CA LEU A 88 -10.55 -0.96 -3.84
C LEU A 88 -10.70 0.10 -4.93
N LEU A 89 -10.34 -0.23 -6.17
CA LEU A 89 -10.46 0.67 -7.32
C LEU A 89 -11.92 1.06 -7.63
N GLU A 90 -12.89 0.18 -7.34
CA GLU A 90 -14.32 0.49 -7.49
C GLU A 90 -14.83 1.41 -6.36
N LYS A 91 -14.43 1.13 -5.12
CA LYS A 91 -14.93 1.87 -3.94
C LYS A 91 -14.30 3.25 -3.78
N TYR A 92 -13.02 3.37 -4.09
CA TYR A 92 -12.25 4.60 -3.91
C TYR A 92 -11.85 5.07 -5.30
N THR A 93 -12.40 6.21 -5.68
CA THR A 93 -12.17 6.81 -7.00
C THR A 93 -11.76 8.26 -6.83
N ILE A 94 -11.18 8.85 -7.87
CA ILE A 94 -10.80 10.27 -7.84
C ILE A 94 -12.04 11.14 -7.63
N GLU A 95 -13.17 10.78 -8.26
CA GLU A 95 -14.42 11.54 -8.27
C GLU A 95 -15.09 11.57 -6.90
N ASN A 96 -15.06 10.46 -6.16
CA ASN A 96 -15.68 10.40 -4.84
C ASN A 96 -14.78 10.94 -3.73
N GLY A 97 -13.49 11.16 -4.00
CA GLY A 97 -12.51 11.77 -3.11
C GLY A 97 -12.29 11.01 -1.80
N LYS A 98 -12.70 9.73 -1.73
CA LYS A 98 -12.55 8.90 -0.53
C LYS A 98 -11.20 8.22 -0.50
N ASN A 99 -10.75 7.92 0.71
CA ASN A 99 -9.56 7.12 0.98
C ASN A 99 -9.85 6.04 2.03
N THR A 100 -8.89 5.14 2.21
CA THR A 100 -8.91 4.16 3.30
C THR A 100 -7.51 3.76 3.70
N ASN A 101 -7.36 3.19 4.90
CA ASN A 101 -6.12 2.51 5.27
C ASN A 101 -6.19 1.05 4.82
N VAL A 102 -5.10 0.57 4.26
CA VAL A 102 -4.93 -0.80 3.80
C VAL A 102 -3.80 -1.43 4.57
N PHE A 103 -4.01 -2.66 5.05
CA PHE A 103 -3.00 -3.52 5.62
C PHE A 103 -2.62 -4.60 4.61
N ALA A 104 -1.33 -4.73 4.30
CA ALA A 104 -0.76 -5.72 3.40
C ALA A 104 0.19 -6.63 4.19
N THR A 105 0.04 -7.94 4.02
CA THR A 105 0.91 -8.96 4.63
C THR A 105 1.09 -10.13 3.68
N LYS A 106 2.25 -10.79 3.77
CA LYS A 106 2.46 -12.12 3.20
C LYS A 106 1.95 -13.19 4.16
N LYS A 107 1.66 -14.39 3.65
CA LYS A 107 1.27 -15.56 4.44
C LYS A 107 2.46 -16.48 4.64
#